data_AF-A0A1B0CUH5-F1
#
_entry.id   AF-A0A1B0CUH5-F1
#
_cell.length_a   1.000
_cell.length_b   1.000
_cell.length_c   1.000
_cell.angle_alpha   90.00
_cell.angle_beta   90.00
_cell.angle_gamma   90.00
#
_symmetry.space_group_name_H-M   'P 1'
#
loop_
_entity.id
_entity.type
_entity.pdbx_description
1 polymer ?
#
loop_
_entity_poly.entity_id
_entity_poly.type
_entity_poly.pdbx_seq_one_letter_code
_entity_poly.pdbx_strand_id
1 'polypeptide(L)'
;MFTNIIDTMINFLITRTMCKVSQLRNPTFDVYFGDDAIFAFPSTAIINMDDYCSIAKDFFGMEINRQKSYYTNLIGNIHFLGYYNNLGDPAKTDEDLFASLIFPQRFNDDWSYVVSRTLGCLLASGGGNPNLFMAARGVFNLAKLKEGAIDEGIRMIQENPRMKRHDEFYCPFGEKRVADD
;
A
#
# COMPACT_ATOMS: atom_id res chain seq x y z
N MET A 1 -3.14 -12.51 -11.62
CA MET A 1 -3.26 -11.06 -11.31
C MET A 1 -3.75 -10.31 -12.54
N PHE A 2 -4.87 -10.74 -13.14
CA PHE A 2 -5.47 -10.10 -14.31
C PHE A 2 -6.63 -9.18 -13.89
N THR A 3 -7.35 -9.56 -12.83
CA THR A 3 -8.42 -8.78 -12.19
C THR A 3 -7.95 -7.37 -11.84
N ASN A 4 -6.86 -7.20 -11.08
CA ASN A 4 -6.35 -5.86 -10.74
C ASN A 4 -6.04 -4.98 -11.96
N ILE A 5 -5.59 -5.57 -13.08
CA ILE A 5 -5.31 -4.81 -14.30
C ILE A 5 -6.62 -4.29 -14.90
N ILE A 6 -7.62 -5.17 -15.04
CA ILE A 6 -8.95 -4.79 -15.52
C ILE A 6 -9.56 -3.74 -14.57
N ASP A 7 -9.54 -3.98 -13.26
CA ASP A 7 -10.10 -3.07 -12.27
C ASP A 7 -9.47 -1.69 -12.36
N THR A 8 -8.13 -1.63 -12.53
CA THR A 8 -7.41 -0.37 -12.74
C THR A 8 -7.91 0.36 -14.00
N MET A 9 -8.08 -0.37 -15.11
CA MET A 9 -8.56 0.22 -16.38
C MET A 9 -10.01 0.73 -16.26
N ILE A 10 -10.88 -0.03 -15.59
CA ILE A 10 -12.27 0.35 -15.37
C ILE A 10 -12.34 1.56 -14.42
N ASN A 11 -11.57 1.56 -13.32
CA ASN A 11 -11.51 2.66 -12.37
C ASN A 11 -11.00 3.96 -13.02
N PHE A 12 -9.99 3.84 -13.89
CA PHE A 12 -9.52 4.96 -14.72
C PHE A 12 -10.63 5.55 -15.59
N LEU A 13 -11.38 4.70 -16.32
CA LEU A 13 -12.46 5.15 -17.20
C LEU A 13 -13.58 5.82 -16.40
N ILE A 14 -14.05 5.17 -15.33
CA ILE A 14 -15.12 5.68 -14.46
C ILE A 14 -14.71 7.03 -13.87
N THR A 15 -13.52 7.11 -13.27
CA THR A 15 -13.03 8.34 -12.64
C THR A 15 -12.90 9.47 -13.66
N ARG A 16 -12.34 9.21 -14.85
CA ARG A 16 -12.23 10.26 -15.88
C ARG A 16 -13.58 10.70 -16.42
N THR A 17 -14.54 9.80 -16.58
CA THR A 17 -15.91 10.17 -16.96
C THR A 17 -16.54 11.04 -15.88
N MET A 18 -16.43 10.66 -14.60
CA MET A 18 -16.95 11.45 -13.47
C MET A 18 -16.32 12.85 -13.42
N CYS A 19 -15.00 12.94 -13.54
CA CYS A 19 -14.26 14.19 -13.63
C CYS A 19 -14.76 15.07 -14.78
N LYS A 20 -14.96 14.47 -15.97
CA LYS A 20 -15.40 15.21 -17.17
C LYS A 20 -16.83 15.72 -17.03
N VAL A 21 -17.72 14.94 -16.41
CA VAL A 21 -19.13 15.33 -16.18
C VAL A 21 -19.22 16.41 -15.09
N SER A 22 -18.52 16.23 -13.95
CA SER A 22 -18.58 17.16 -12.82
C SER A 22 -17.87 18.49 -13.11
N GLN A 23 -16.68 18.44 -13.74
CA GLN A 23 -15.78 19.59 -13.83
C GLN A 23 -15.58 20.12 -15.26
N LEU A 24 -16.16 19.45 -16.27
CA LEU A 24 -15.95 19.73 -17.70
C LEU A 24 -14.48 19.64 -18.16
N ARG A 25 -13.60 19.10 -17.32
CA ARG A 25 -12.16 18.98 -17.56
C ARG A 25 -11.60 17.66 -17.00
N ASN A 26 -10.40 17.31 -17.45
CA ASN A 26 -9.66 16.17 -16.93
C ASN A 26 -8.88 16.57 -15.66
N PRO A 27 -8.57 15.61 -14.78
CA PRO A 27 -7.67 15.85 -13.65
C PRO A 27 -6.27 16.26 -14.14
N THR A 28 -5.57 17.05 -13.34
CA THR A 28 -4.19 17.48 -13.61
C THR A 28 -3.18 16.37 -13.29
N PHE A 29 -3.54 15.51 -12.35
CA PHE A 29 -2.79 14.32 -11.97
C PHE A 29 -3.78 13.22 -11.62
N ASP A 30 -3.49 11.99 -12.02
CA ASP A 30 -4.26 10.83 -11.62
C ASP A 30 -3.41 9.55 -11.58
N VAL A 31 -3.68 8.69 -10.59
CA VAL A 31 -3.06 7.37 -10.41
C VAL A 31 -4.12 6.38 -9.90
N TYR A 32 -4.04 5.15 -10.39
CA TYR A 32 -5.03 4.09 -10.15
C TYR A 32 -4.33 2.78 -9.88
N PHE A 33 -4.85 1.98 -8.96
CA PHE A 33 -4.41 0.60 -8.74
C PHE A 33 -5.56 -0.22 -8.16
N GLY A 34 -6.17 -1.04 -9.00
CA GLY A 34 -7.43 -1.71 -8.64
C GLY A 34 -8.55 -0.69 -8.43
N ASP A 35 -9.24 -0.79 -7.31
CA ASP A 35 -10.30 0.11 -6.86
C ASP A 35 -9.77 1.39 -6.18
N ASP A 36 -8.50 1.43 -5.75
CA ASP A 36 -7.88 2.63 -5.20
C ASP A 36 -7.51 3.63 -6.30
N ALA A 37 -7.82 4.91 -6.08
CA ALA A 37 -7.50 6.01 -6.99
C ALA A 37 -7.14 7.29 -6.23
N ILE A 38 -6.20 8.05 -6.77
CA ILE A 38 -5.97 9.45 -6.43
C ILE A 38 -6.05 10.26 -7.71
N PHE A 39 -6.78 11.36 -7.68
CA PHE A 39 -6.76 12.34 -8.74
C PHE A 39 -6.80 13.75 -8.13
N ALA A 40 -6.18 14.69 -8.84
CA ALA A 40 -6.04 16.07 -8.38
C ALA A 40 -6.48 17.04 -9.48
N PHE A 41 -7.00 18.18 -9.03
CA PHE A 41 -7.34 19.31 -9.88
C PHE A 41 -6.54 20.55 -9.44
N PRO A 42 -6.48 21.61 -10.27
CA PRO A 42 -5.91 22.87 -9.85
C PRO A 42 -6.67 23.41 -8.63
N SER A 43 -6.00 24.20 -7.78
CA SER A 43 -6.60 24.79 -6.56
C SER A 43 -7.82 25.67 -6.82
N THR A 44 -8.05 26.09 -8.07
CA THR A 44 -9.23 26.82 -8.52
C THR A 44 -10.46 25.94 -8.76
N ALA A 45 -10.31 24.62 -8.70
CA ALA A 45 -11.41 23.68 -8.84
C ALA A 45 -12.15 23.48 -7.51
N ILE A 46 -13.48 23.52 -7.56
CA ILE A 46 -14.33 23.18 -6.42
C ILE A 46 -14.76 21.72 -6.61
N ILE A 47 -14.33 20.86 -5.69
CA ILE A 47 -14.69 19.44 -5.68
C ILE A 47 -15.84 19.25 -4.70
N ASN A 48 -16.94 18.68 -5.18
CA ASN A 48 -18.08 18.29 -4.36
C ASN A 48 -18.25 16.77 -4.42
N MET A 49 -17.99 16.08 -3.30
CA MET A 49 -18.04 14.61 -3.26
C MET A 49 -19.44 14.05 -3.52
N ASP A 50 -20.50 14.80 -3.20
CA ASP A 50 -21.88 14.37 -3.45
C ASP A 50 -22.20 14.29 -4.95
N ASP A 51 -21.64 15.20 -5.76
CA ASP A 51 -21.81 15.18 -7.21
C ASP A 51 -21.11 13.94 -7.80
N TYR A 52 -19.90 13.64 -7.33
CA TYR A 52 -19.16 12.44 -7.76
C TYR A 52 -19.90 11.16 -7.38
N CYS A 53 -20.46 11.08 -6.17
CA CYS A 53 -21.28 9.93 -5.76
C CYS A 53 -22.53 9.77 -6.62
N SER A 54 -23.20 10.87 -6.95
CA SER A 54 -24.42 10.85 -7.77
C SER A 54 -24.09 10.41 -9.20
N ILE A 55 -23.05 10.97 -9.82
CA ILE A 55 -22.61 10.58 -11.17
C ILE A 55 -22.21 9.10 -11.21
N ALA A 56 -21.45 8.62 -10.21
CA ALA A 56 -21.06 7.21 -10.12
C ALA A 56 -22.28 6.28 -10.09
N LYS A 57 -23.30 6.65 -9.32
CA LYS A 57 -24.54 5.89 -9.21
C LYS A 57 -25.37 5.95 -10.49
N ASP A 58 -25.53 7.13 -11.07
CA ASP A 58 -26.42 7.35 -12.22
C ASP A 58 -25.84 6.79 -13.54
N PHE A 59 -24.52 6.91 -13.75
CA PHE A 59 -23.88 6.44 -14.98
C PHE A 59 -23.46 4.97 -14.92
N PHE A 60 -23.02 4.50 -13.74
CA PHE A 60 -22.37 3.21 -13.61
C PHE A 60 -23.04 2.27 -12.60
N GLY A 61 -24.08 2.71 -11.90
CA GLY A 61 -24.69 1.93 -10.81
C GLY A 61 -23.74 1.70 -9.64
N MET A 62 -22.69 2.52 -9.51
CA MET A 62 -21.61 2.35 -8.52
C MET A 62 -21.86 3.22 -7.29
N GLU A 63 -21.70 2.64 -6.10
CA GLU A 63 -21.80 3.37 -4.84
C GLU A 63 -20.41 3.66 -4.25
N ILE A 64 -20.06 4.94 -4.12
CA ILE A 64 -18.80 5.36 -3.50
C ILE A 64 -18.95 5.39 -1.99
N ASN A 65 -17.99 4.79 -1.28
CA ASN A 65 -17.98 4.81 0.18
C ASN A 65 -17.52 6.18 0.70
N ARG A 66 -18.49 7.01 1.11
CA ARG A 66 -18.25 8.37 1.64
C ARG A 66 -17.42 8.45 2.91
N GLN A 67 -17.31 7.36 3.66
CA GLN A 67 -16.48 7.32 4.87
C GLN A 67 -15.00 7.10 4.52
N LYS A 68 -14.72 6.47 3.38
CA LYS A 68 -13.37 6.14 2.91
C LYS A 68 -12.86 7.09 1.83
N SER A 69 -13.77 7.65 1.04
CA SER A 69 -13.46 8.59 -0.04
C SER A 69 -13.72 10.01 0.40
N TYR A 70 -12.71 10.87 0.27
CA TYR A 70 -12.78 12.28 0.64
C TYR A 70 -11.89 13.13 -0.26
N TYR A 71 -12.10 14.44 -0.21
CA TYR A 71 -11.19 15.41 -0.81
C TYR A 71 -10.34 16.05 0.27
N THR A 72 -9.12 16.43 -0.07
CA THR A 72 -8.23 17.17 0.83
C THR A 72 -7.30 18.09 0.04
N ASN A 73 -6.90 19.19 0.67
CA ASN A 73 -5.83 20.08 0.20
C ASN A 73 -4.52 19.88 0.99
N LEU A 74 -4.51 18.96 1.96
CA LEU A 74 -3.35 18.64 2.77
C LEU A 74 -2.68 17.40 2.19
N ILE A 75 -1.45 17.55 1.73
CA ILE A 75 -0.65 16.46 1.15
C ILE A 75 -0.52 15.29 2.14
N GLY A 76 -0.37 15.60 3.44
CA GLY A 76 -0.31 14.64 4.54
C GLY A 76 -1.51 13.70 4.67
N ASN A 77 -2.68 14.18 4.23
CA ASN A 77 -3.92 13.44 4.29
C ASN A 77 -4.16 12.63 3.02
N ILE A 78 -3.24 12.60 2.05
CA ILE A 78 -3.40 11.74 0.88
C ILE A 78 -3.11 10.31 1.30
N HIS A 79 -4.10 9.42 1.12
CA HIS A 79 -4.01 8.01 1.46
C HIS A 79 -4.14 7.13 0.20
N PHE A 80 -3.18 6.23 -0.03
CA PHE A 80 -3.15 5.33 -1.18
C PHE A 80 -2.54 3.98 -0.80
N LEU A 81 -3.16 2.86 -1.20
CA LEU A 81 -2.64 1.52 -0.96
C LEU A 81 -2.31 1.22 0.52
N GLY A 82 -3.03 1.87 1.44
CA GLY A 82 -2.80 1.77 2.87
C GLY A 82 -1.67 2.65 3.41
N TYR A 83 -1.18 3.63 2.65
CA TYR A 83 -0.11 4.55 3.05
C TYR A 83 -0.56 6.00 2.98
N TYR A 84 -0.15 6.78 3.98
CA TYR A 84 -0.20 8.24 3.96
C TYR A 84 1.07 8.81 3.32
N ASN A 85 0.99 10.03 2.80
CA ASN A 85 2.14 10.75 2.29
C ASN A 85 2.76 11.65 3.36
N ASN A 86 3.93 11.28 3.89
CA ASN A 86 4.69 12.09 4.82
C ASN A 86 5.84 12.81 4.10
N LEU A 87 5.55 13.97 3.49
CA LEU A 87 6.54 14.81 2.78
C LEU A 87 7.29 14.09 1.65
N GLY A 88 6.66 13.12 1.00
CA GLY A 88 7.25 12.29 -0.04
C GLY A 88 7.54 10.85 0.42
N ASP A 89 7.62 10.61 1.73
CA ASP A 89 7.84 9.28 2.27
C ASP A 89 6.50 8.55 2.55
N PRO A 90 6.38 7.25 2.23
CA PRO A 90 5.20 6.48 2.58
C PRO A 90 5.15 6.24 4.09
N ALA A 91 4.02 6.57 4.72
CA ALA A 91 3.82 6.41 6.15
C ALA A 91 2.60 5.53 6.46
N LYS A 92 2.71 4.75 7.53
CA LYS A 92 1.61 3.98 8.11
C LYS A 92 1.44 4.31 9.58
N THR A 93 0.21 4.22 10.06
CA THR A 93 -0.11 4.42 11.47
C THR A 93 0.47 3.29 12.33
N ASP A 94 0.69 3.58 13.60
CA ASP A 94 1.08 2.56 14.58
C ASP A 94 0.04 1.44 14.60
N GLU A 95 -1.24 1.81 14.61
CA GLU A 95 -2.37 0.89 14.64
C GLU A 95 -2.34 -0.09 13.47
N ASP A 96 -2.12 0.38 12.24
CA ASP A 96 -2.09 -0.49 11.05
C ASP A 96 -0.90 -1.47 11.09
N LEU A 97 0.27 -0.98 11.54
CA LEU A 97 1.49 -1.78 11.62
C LEU A 97 1.40 -2.82 12.73
N PHE A 98 0.94 -2.43 13.92
CA PHE A 98 0.76 -3.36 15.05
C PHE A 98 -0.39 -4.34 14.81
N ALA A 99 -1.50 -3.92 14.18
CA ALA A 99 -2.56 -4.83 13.79
C ALA A 99 -2.02 -5.90 12.84
N SER A 100 -1.23 -5.51 11.83
CA SER A 100 -0.58 -6.44 10.90
C SER A 100 0.41 -7.39 11.58
N LEU A 101 1.08 -6.92 12.64
CA LEU A 101 2.01 -7.72 13.44
C LEU A 101 1.28 -8.74 14.33
N ILE A 102 0.22 -8.32 15.03
CA ILE A 102 -0.47 -9.12 16.04
C ILE A 102 -1.48 -10.08 15.41
N PHE A 103 -2.16 -9.67 14.34
CA PHE A 103 -3.23 -10.43 13.68
C PHE A 103 -2.78 -10.91 12.30
N PRO A 104 -2.08 -12.06 12.21
CA PRO A 104 -1.61 -12.55 10.94
C PRO A 104 -2.75 -13.05 10.06
N GLN A 105 -2.52 -13.01 8.75
CA GLN A 105 -3.43 -13.59 7.77
C GLN A 105 -3.58 -15.11 7.92
N ARG A 106 -2.55 -15.80 8.45
CA ARG A 106 -2.59 -17.22 8.81
C ARG A 106 -2.17 -17.37 10.26
N PHE A 107 -3.00 -18.03 11.06
CA PHE A 107 -2.67 -18.37 12.44
C PHE A 107 -1.67 -19.53 12.48
N ASN A 108 -0.41 -19.22 12.18
CA ASN A 108 0.71 -20.15 12.34
C ASN A 108 1.51 -19.74 13.58
N ASP A 109 1.57 -20.63 14.55
CA ASP A 109 2.30 -20.44 15.81
C ASP A 109 3.74 -20.96 15.68
N ASP A 110 4.51 -20.31 14.80
CA ASP A 110 5.92 -20.60 14.58
C ASP A 110 6.76 -19.32 14.67
N TRP A 111 7.92 -19.42 15.32
CA TRP A 111 8.82 -18.28 15.52
C TRP A 111 9.38 -17.74 14.22
N SER A 112 9.64 -18.60 13.23
CA SER A 112 10.11 -18.17 11.91
C SER A 112 9.05 -17.33 11.19
N TYR A 113 7.78 -17.73 11.30
CA TYR A 113 6.65 -16.96 10.78
C TYR A 113 6.46 -15.62 11.50
N VAL A 114 6.66 -15.57 12.83
CA VAL A 114 6.64 -14.33 13.62
C VAL A 114 7.77 -13.39 13.18
N VAL A 115 8.99 -13.90 13.00
CA VAL A 115 10.15 -13.13 12.52
C VAL A 115 9.88 -12.58 11.12
N SER A 116 9.44 -13.43 10.19
CA SER A 116 9.11 -13.05 8.81
C SER A 116 8.07 -11.92 8.76
N ARG A 117 7.00 -12.04 9.54
CA ARG A 117 5.95 -11.01 9.62
C ARG A 117 6.47 -9.71 10.23
N THR A 118 7.26 -9.80 11.29
CA THR A 118 7.86 -8.66 11.96
C THR A 118 8.74 -7.86 11.01
N LEU A 119 9.61 -8.55 10.28
CA LEU A 119 10.47 -7.92 9.28
C LEU A 119 9.65 -7.38 8.10
N GLY A 120 8.58 -8.06 7.68
CA GLY A 120 7.62 -7.51 6.71
C GLY A 120 6.96 -6.21 7.18
N CYS A 121 6.58 -6.10 8.45
CA CYS A 121 6.03 -4.87 9.02
C CYS A 121 7.08 -3.75 9.09
N LEU A 122 8.33 -4.06 9.45
CA LEU A 122 9.44 -3.09 9.44
C LEU A 122 9.71 -2.53 8.04
N LEU A 123 9.70 -3.39 7.02
CA LEU A 123 9.84 -2.96 5.63
C LEU A 123 8.65 -2.10 5.21
N ALA A 124 7.44 -2.50 5.59
CA ALA A 124 6.22 -1.72 5.34
C ALA A 124 6.19 -0.39 6.11
N SER A 125 6.95 -0.20 7.18
CA SER A 125 7.03 1.10 7.86
C SER A 125 8.04 2.04 7.22
N GLY A 126 8.79 1.61 6.20
CA GLY A 126 9.83 2.41 5.54
C GLY A 126 10.93 2.90 6.50
N GLY A 127 11.11 2.25 7.64
CA GLY A 127 12.01 2.72 8.72
C GLY A 127 11.53 3.95 9.49
N GLY A 128 10.35 4.50 9.18
CA GLY A 128 9.84 5.73 9.80
C GLY A 128 9.14 5.55 11.16
N ASN A 129 9.00 4.32 11.66
CA ASN A 129 8.21 4.03 12.86
C ASN A 129 9.07 3.50 14.03
N PRO A 130 9.39 4.32 15.04
CA PRO A 130 10.25 3.92 16.16
C PRO A 130 9.57 2.90 17.10
N ASN A 131 8.25 2.98 17.28
CA ASN A 131 7.51 2.07 18.15
C ASN A 131 7.54 0.65 17.60
N LEU A 132 7.30 0.51 16.30
CA LEU A 132 7.41 -0.77 15.61
C LEU A 132 8.86 -1.30 15.66
N PHE A 133 9.85 -0.43 15.47
CA PHE A 133 11.26 -0.83 15.58
C PHE A 133 11.60 -1.42 16.95
N MET A 134 11.11 -0.79 18.03
CA MET A 134 11.31 -1.30 19.39
C MET A 134 10.62 -2.65 19.62
N ALA A 135 9.39 -2.81 19.13
CA ALA A 135 8.68 -4.08 19.21
C ALA A 135 9.39 -5.18 18.42
N ALA A 136 9.86 -4.87 17.21
CA ALA A 136 10.58 -5.80 16.36
C ALA A 136 11.91 -6.24 16.97
N ARG A 137 12.62 -5.33 17.65
CA ARG A 137 13.82 -5.67 18.43
C ARG A 137 13.50 -6.64 19.57
N GLY A 138 12.35 -6.47 20.23
CA GLY A 138 11.85 -7.41 21.23
C GLY A 138 11.63 -8.81 20.63
N VAL A 139 10.92 -8.89 19.51
CA VAL A 139 10.71 -10.16 18.78
C VAL A 139 12.05 -10.81 18.40
N PHE A 140 12.97 -10.04 17.83
CA PHE A 140 14.28 -10.54 17.42
C PHE A 140 15.08 -11.12 18.59
N ASN A 141 15.08 -10.46 19.74
CA ASN A 141 15.77 -10.95 20.94
C ASN A 141 15.16 -12.27 21.46
N LEU A 142 13.83 -12.43 21.39
CA LEU A 142 13.17 -13.68 21.76
C LEU A 142 13.42 -14.79 20.74
N ALA A 143 13.40 -14.46 19.46
CA ALA A 143 13.66 -15.40 18.37
C ALA A 143 15.09 -15.98 18.42
N LYS A 144 16.09 -15.21 18.91
CA LYS A 144 17.45 -15.71 19.13
C LYS A 144 17.53 -16.92 20.07
N LEU A 145 16.55 -17.07 20.96
CA LEU A 145 16.47 -18.21 21.89
C LEU A 145 15.91 -19.46 21.22
N LYS A 146 15.51 -19.38 19.95
CA LYS A 146 14.90 -20.45 19.16
C LYS A 146 15.81 -20.78 17.99
N GLU A 147 16.35 -21.98 17.99
CA GLU A 147 17.30 -22.44 16.97
C GLU A 147 16.66 -22.39 15.58
N GLY A 148 17.38 -21.81 14.60
CA GLY A 148 16.96 -21.72 13.20
C GLY A 148 15.85 -20.71 12.89
N ALA A 149 15.14 -20.15 13.88
CA ALA A 149 13.97 -19.30 13.65
C ALA A 149 14.27 -18.02 12.86
N ILE A 150 15.44 -17.42 13.09
CA ILE A 150 15.83 -16.17 12.40
C ILE A 150 16.13 -16.45 10.93
N ASP A 151 16.98 -17.44 10.65
CA ASP A 151 17.40 -17.77 9.29
C ASP A 151 16.21 -18.24 8.46
N GLU A 152 15.35 -19.08 9.04
CA GLU A 152 14.11 -19.50 8.40
C GLU A 152 13.17 -18.32 8.15
N GLY A 153 12.99 -17.42 9.12
CA GLY A 153 12.13 -16.25 8.96
C GLY A 153 12.61 -15.29 7.86
N ILE A 154 13.93 -15.12 7.72
CA ILE A 154 14.55 -14.35 6.63
C ILE A 154 14.31 -15.07 5.29
N ARG A 155 14.56 -16.38 5.23
CA ARG A 155 14.32 -17.19 4.04
C ARG A 155 12.87 -17.10 3.57
N MET A 156 11.91 -17.17 4.50
CA MET A 156 10.49 -17.03 4.20
C MET A 156 10.15 -15.70 3.52
N ILE A 157 10.83 -14.59 3.85
CA ILE A 157 10.64 -13.32 3.14
C ILE A 157 11.26 -13.39 1.76
N GLN A 158 12.51 -13.83 1.66
CA GLN A 158 13.24 -13.90 0.38
C GLN A 158 12.56 -14.82 -0.62
N GLU A 159 11.93 -15.89 -0.17
CA GLU A 159 11.20 -16.84 -1.01
C GLU A 159 9.77 -16.38 -1.33
N ASN A 160 9.21 -15.44 -0.55
CA ASN A 160 7.86 -14.97 -0.76
C ASN A 160 7.77 -14.22 -2.10
N PRO A 161 6.98 -14.71 -3.07
CA PRO A 161 6.85 -14.07 -4.38
C PRO A 161 6.40 -12.60 -4.32
N ARG A 162 5.66 -12.24 -3.26
CA ARG A 162 5.22 -10.85 -3.03
C ARG A 162 6.38 -9.94 -2.65
N MET A 163 7.32 -10.46 -1.86
CA MET A 163 8.48 -9.72 -1.31
C MET A 163 9.68 -9.71 -2.25
N LYS A 164 9.91 -10.78 -3.04
CA LYS A 164 10.94 -10.81 -4.10
C LYS A 164 10.89 -9.59 -5.04
N ARG A 165 9.68 -9.08 -5.29
CA ARG A 165 9.45 -7.87 -6.12
C ARG A 165 10.07 -6.60 -5.55
N HIS A 166 10.37 -6.56 -4.25
CA HIS A 166 11.03 -5.43 -3.60
C HIS A 166 12.56 -5.61 -3.57
N ASP A 167 13.05 -6.86 -3.51
CA ASP A 167 14.49 -7.16 -3.52
C ASP A 167 15.11 -7.00 -4.91
N GLU A 168 14.37 -7.29 -5.99
CA GLU A 168 14.88 -7.18 -7.38
C GLU A 168 15.12 -5.73 -7.85
N PHE A 169 14.63 -4.72 -7.12
CA PHE A 169 14.81 -3.30 -7.48
C PHE A 169 15.99 -2.61 -6.77
N TYR A 170 16.72 -3.30 -5.89
CA TYR A 170 17.90 -2.74 -5.21
C TYR A 170 19.21 -3.36 -5.73
N CYS A 171 19.64 -2.91 -6.90
CA CYS A 171 21.08 -2.80 -7.18
C CYS A 171 21.36 -1.74 -8.25
N PRO A 172 21.71 -0.50 -7.89
CA PRO A 172 22.27 0.46 -8.84
C PRO A 172 23.71 0.07 -9.25
N PHE A 173 24.33 -0.85 -8.51
CA PHE A 173 25.70 -1.32 -8.70
C PHE A 173 25.80 -2.81 -8.35
N GLY A 174 25.35 -3.68 -9.25
CA GLY A 174 25.53 -5.12 -9.07
C GLY A 174 25.35 -5.84 -10.40
N GLU A 175 26.47 -6.35 -10.90
CA GLU A 175 26.55 -7.14 -12.12
C GLU A 175 25.47 -8.22 -12.13
N LYS A 176 24.63 -8.21 -13.18
CA LYS A 176 23.80 -9.36 -13.51
C LYS A 176 24.75 -10.54 -13.74
N ARG A 177 24.75 -11.53 -12.84
CA ARG A 177 25.23 -12.86 -13.22
C ARG A 177 24.31 -13.36 -14.31
N VAL A 178 24.87 -13.45 -15.51
CA VAL A 178 24.31 -14.23 -16.61
C VAL A 178 24.12 -15.64 -16.06
N ALA A 179 22.89 -16.12 -16.10
CA ALA A 179 22.62 -17.53 -15.90
C ALA A 179 23.14 -18.24 -17.15
N ASP A 180 24.26 -18.93 -17.00
CA ASP A 180 24.74 -19.88 -18.00
C ASP A 180 23.84 -21.12 -17.99
N ASP A 181 23.51 -21.57 -19.19
CA ASP A 181 22.69 -22.76 -19.54
C ASP A 181 23.22 -24.08 -18.93
#